data_AF-A0A7S2EWN6-F1
#
_entry.id   AF-A0A7S2EWN6-F1
#
_cell.length_a   1.000
_cell.length_b   1.000
_cell.length_c   1.000
_cell.angle_alpha   90.00
_cell.angle_beta   90.00
_cell.angle_gamma   90.00
#
_symmetry.space_group_name_H-M   'P 1'
#
loop_
_entity.id
_entity.type
_entity.pdbx_description
1 polymer ?
#
loop_
_entity_poly.entity_id
_entity_poly.type
_entity_poly.pdbx_seq_one_letter_code
_entity_poly.pdbx_strand_id
1 'polypeptide(L)'
;PVPSNAMRSGRTLPRLASWNPTFRASSIIPPLLILLISASQSPCFAIESNDPKDPQNITSVICDGSTGTRPNCEVLLDVPSSCSGESSLCPVVFFLHGSGGTNNWFSRTTGVHDEGVIGVYPQGEGGWNTGPKDTNQCDWSDFGCSVDPDEGALIASIISEVKSRGAVGNVYVTGNSNGAALAHR
;
A
#
# COMPACT_ATOMS: atom_id res chain seq x y z
N PRO A 1 -45.41 0.92 -50.32
CA PRO A 1 -45.75 0.21 -51.58
C PRO A 1 -45.03 -1.15 -51.64
N VAL A 2 -45.79 -2.24 -51.50
CA VAL A 2 -45.39 -3.65 -51.73
C VAL A 2 -45.29 -3.89 -53.26
N PRO A 3 -44.59 -4.92 -53.79
CA PRO A 3 -45.06 -6.32 -53.75
C PRO A 3 -43.92 -7.33 -53.39
N SER A 4 -44.14 -8.45 -52.69
CA SER A 4 -45.03 -9.62 -52.87
C SER A 4 -44.48 -10.71 -53.82
N ASN A 5 -44.19 -11.86 -53.20
CA ASN A 5 -44.50 -13.25 -53.59
C ASN A 5 -43.79 -13.98 -54.75
N ALA A 6 -43.25 -15.16 -54.40
CA ALA A 6 -43.51 -16.48 -55.04
C ALA A 6 -42.93 -17.57 -54.10
N MET A 7 -43.67 -18.46 -53.40
CA MET A 7 -44.42 -19.66 -53.85
C MET A 7 -43.67 -20.43 -54.97
N ARG A 8 -43.44 -21.76 -54.93
CA ARG A 8 -44.30 -22.88 -54.50
C ARG A 8 -43.57 -24.23 -54.66
N SER A 9 -44.18 -25.28 -54.11
CA SER A 9 -44.12 -26.71 -54.52
C SER A 9 -43.00 -27.55 -53.90
N GLY A 10 -43.21 -28.75 -53.37
CA GLY A 10 -44.39 -29.62 -53.35
C GLY A 10 -43.97 -31.04 -52.93
N ARG A 11 -44.70 -31.58 -51.95
CA ARG A 11 -44.83 -32.96 -51.39
C ARG A 11 -44.20 -34.14 -52.14
N THR A 12 -43.68 -35.09 -51.34
CA THR A 12 -44.22 -36.48 -51.23
C THR A 12 -43.67 -37.23 -50.01
N LEU A 13 -44.54 -37.94 -49.27
CA LEU A 13 -44.24 -38.97 -48.25
C LEU A 13 -44.52 -40.35 -48.89
N PRO A 14 -43.92 -41.47 -48.44
CA PRO A 14 -44.54 -42.25 -47.35
C PRO A 14 -43.60 -43.00 -46.38
N ARG A 15 -44.27 -43.50 -45.32
CA ARG A 15 -43.86 -44.34 -44.18
C ARG A 15 -42.93 -45.52 -44.48
N LEU A 16 -42.16 -45.90 -43.45
CA LEU A 16 -41.92 -47.25 -42.84
C LEU A 16 -41.10 -46.98 -41.55
N ALA A 17 -41.01 -47.74 -40.47
CA ALA A 17 -41.74 -48.80 -39.79
C ALA A 17 -41.15 -48.82 -38.34
N SER A 18 -41.93 -49.27 -37.37
CA SER A 18 -41.62 -49.49 -35.94
C SER A 18 -40.25 -50.11 -35.65
N TRP A 19 -39.60 -49.82 -34.51
CA TRP A 19 -38.94 -50.78 -33.59
C TRP A 19 -38.47 -50.03 -32.32
N ASN A 20 -38.90 -50.52 -31.15
CA ASN A 20 -38.42 -50.22 -29.78
C ASN A 20 -37.96 -51.59 -29.20
N PRO A 21 -37.22 -51.73 -28.07
CA PRO A 21 -36.60 -50.74 -27.18
C PRO A 21 -35.19 -51.17 -26.64
N THR A 22 -34.73 -50.44 -25.62
CA THR A 22 -33.76 -50.80 -24.55
C THR A 22 -32.28 -50.96 -24.89
N PHE A 23 -31.44 -50.00 -24.43
CA PHE A 23 -30.13 -50.31 -23.87
C PHE A 23 -29.74 -49.35 -22.73
N ARG A 24 -28.93 -49.88 -21.82
CA ARG A 24 -28.82 -49.58 -20.40
C ARG A 24 -28.04 -48.30 -20.04
N ALA A 25 -28.38 -47.80 -18.85
CA ALA A 25 -27.61 -46.82 -18.10
C ALA A 25 -26.15 -47.27 -17.84
N SER A 26 -25.23 -46.31 -17.93
CA SER A 26 -24.00 -46.22 -17.12
C SER A 26 -23.47 -44.80 -17.25
N SER A 27 -23.88 -43.92 -16.35
CA SER A 27 -23.30 -42.58 -16.21
C SER A 27 -22.15 -42.69 -15.22
N ILE A 28 -20.91 -42.72 -15.75
CA ILE A 28 -19.70 -42.65 -14.94
C ILE A 28 -19.43 -41.17 -14.69
N ILE A 29 -19.74 -40.69 -13.49
CA ILE A 29 -19.37 -39.34 -13.04
C ILE A 29 -17.91 -39.42 -12.58
N PRO A 30 -16.96 -38.71 -13.21
CA PRO A 30 -15.59 -38.66 -12.70
C PRO A 30 -15.57 -37.84 -11.39
N PRO A 31 -14.72 -38.20 -10.41
CA PRO A 31 -14.60 -37.45 -9.17
C PRO A 31 -13.99 -36.08 -9.48
N LEU A 32 -14.77 -35.03 -9.27
CA LEU A 32 -14.31 -33.65 -9.30
C LEU A 32 -13.38 -33.45 -8.10
N LEU A 33 -12.07 -33.49 -8.35
CA LEU A 33 -11.05 -33.14 -7.37
C LEU A 33 -11.16 -31.64 -7.08
N ILE A 34 -11.90 -31.29 -6.02
CA ILE A 34 -11.98 -29.92 -5.52
C ILE A 34 -10.64 -29.59 -4.87
N LEU A 35 -9.78 -28.89 -5.61
CA LEU A 35 -8.56 -28.31 -5.10
C LEU A 35 -8.96 -27.15 -4.17
N LEU A 36 -9.00 -27.40 -2.86
CA LEU A 36 -9.11 -26.35 -1.84
C LEU A 36 -7.80 -25.54 -1.88
N ILE A 37 -7.78 -24.48 -2.70
CA ILE A 37 -6.75 -23.45 -2.63
C ILE A 37 -6.97 -22.75 -1.28
N SER A 38 -6.26 -23.21 -0.26
CA SER A 38 -6.15 -22.47 0.99
C SER A 38 -5.39 -21.20 0.65
N ALA A 39 -6.12 -20.09 0.53
CA ALA A 39 -5.50 -18.77 0.51
C ALA A 39 -4.70 -18.66 1.81
N SER A 40 -3.38 -18.75 1.72
CA SER A 40 -2.49 -18.35 2.80
C SER A 40 -2.76 -16.87 3.02
N GLN A 41 -3.61 -16.54 4.00
CA GLN A 41 -3.68 -15.19 4.52
C GLN A 41 -2.28 -14.94 5.06
N SER A 42 -1.49 -14.13 4.34
CA SER A 42 -0.37 -13.46 4.96
C SER A 42 -0.90 -12.84 6.24
N PRO A 43 -0.25 -13.01 7.40
CA PRO A 43 -0.71 -12.35 8.61
C PRO A 43 -0.71 -10.86 8.32
N CYS A 44 -1.90 -10.28 8.14
CA CYS A 44 -2.07 -8.84 8.22
C CYS A 44 -1.84 -8.51 9.69
N PHE A 45 -0.66 -8.00 10.01
CA PHE A 45 -0.39 -7.45 11.33
C PHE A 45 -1.35 -6.28 11.52
N ALA A 46 -2.21 -6.31 12.53
CA ALA A 46 -3.04 -5.16 12.86
C ALA A 46 -2.16 -4.00 13.32
N ILE A 47 -2.60 -2.75 13.15
CA ILE A 47 -1.87 -1.61 13.67
C ILE A 47 -2.08 -1.57 15.19
N GLU A 48 -0.98 -1.63 15.93
CA GLU A 48 -0.97 -1.68 17.38
C GLU A 48 -0.77 -0.28 17.95
N SER A 49 -1.40 0.01 19.09
CA SER A 49 -1.16 1.27 19.80
C SER A 49 0.08 1.20 20.68
N ASN A 50 0.64 2.36 21.01
CA ASN A 50 1.70 2.51 22.02
C ASN A 50 1.32 3.59 23.05
N ASP A 51 2.13 3.72 24.10
CA ASP A 51 1.95 4.80 25.08
C ASP A 51 2.37 6.16 24.50
N PRO A 52 1.78 7.27 24.94
CA PRO A 52 2.20 8.61 24.51
C PRO A 52 3.70 8.85 24.73
N LYS A 53 4.37 9.35 23.70
CA LYS A 53 5.82 9.64 23.68
C LYS A 53 6.73 8.40 23.73
N ASP A 54 6.17 7.21 23.52
CA ASP A 54 6.91 5.95 23.38
C ASP A 54 6.60 5.30 22.02
N PRO A 55 7.04 5.90 20.90
CA PRO A 55 6.69 5.41 19.58
C PRO A 55 7.37 4.06 19.29
N GLN A 56 6.68 3.25 18.49
CA GLN A 56 7.19 1.98 18.00
C GLN A 56 8.34 2.19 17.03
N ASN A 57 9.39 1.38 17.15
CA ASN A 57 10.48 1.37 16.18
C ASN A 57 10.18 0.36 15.07
N ILE A 58 9.93 0.84 13.86
CA ILE A 58 9.67 0.00 12.66
C ILE A 58 10.86 -0.03 11.69
N THR A 59 12.04 0.38 12.16
CA THR A 59 13.25 0.56 11.36
C THR A 59 13.65 -0.69 10.60
N SER A 60 13.69 -1.87 11.24
CA SER A 60 14.10 -3.10 10.56
C SER A 60 13.19 -3.44 9.37
N VAL A 61 11.88 -3.24 9.52
CA VAL A 61 10.92 -3.55 8.45
C VAL A 61 11.10 -2.63 7.23
N ILE A 62 11.44 -1.37 7.47
CA ILE A 62 11.61 -0.38 6.40
C ILE A 62 13.03 -0.39 5.81
N CYS A 63 14.04 -0.55 6.66
CA CYS A 63 15.43 -0.24 6.35
C CYS A 63 16.27 -1.48 6.01
N ASP A 64 15.85 -2.71 6.37
CA ASP A 64 16.66 -3.92 6.13
C ASP A 64 16.88 -4.23 4.63
N GLY A 65 16.08 -3.64 3.73
CA GLY A 65 16.25 -3.73 2.27
C GLY A 65 17.03 -2.56 1.64
N SER A 66 17.39 -1.55 2.43
CA SER A 66 18.01 -0.30 1.95
C SER A 66 19.54 -0.28 2.11
N THR A 67 20.16 -1.45 2.32
CA THR A 67 21.59 -1.63 2.58
C THR A 67 22.43 -0.95 1.49
N GLY A 68 22.97 0.22 1.81
CA GLY A 68 23.85 1.02 0.94
C GLY A 68 23.40 2.45 0.69
N THR A 69 22.11 2.79 0.86
CA THR A 69 21.57 4.11 0.44
C THR A 69 21.33 5.08 1.61
N ARG A 70 21.08 4.59 2.84
CA ARG A 70 20.73 5.41 4.01
C ARG A 70 21.34 4.87 5.32
N PRO A 71 22.56 5.25 5.71
CA PRO A 71 23.24 4.69 6.88
C PRO A 71 22.58 5.05 8.22
N ASN A 72 21.78 6.12 8.28
CA ASN A 72 21.03 6.53 9.47
C ASN A 72 19.53 6.31 9.29
N CYS A 73 19.13 5.31 8.48
CA CYS A 73 17.73 4.95 8.31
C CYS A 73 17.11 4.56 9.66
N GLU A 74 16.10 5.33 10.08
CA GLU A 74 15.30 5.07 11.28
C GLU A 74 13.88 5.56 11.02
N VAL A 75 12.89 4.79 11.46
CA VAL A 75 11.48 5.18 11.36
C VAL A 75 10.77 4.81 12.65
N LEU A 76 10.12 5.82 13.24
CA LEU A 76 9.27 5.68 14.42
C LEU A 76 7.79 5.84 14.03
N LEU A 77 6.93 5.02 14.61
CA LEU A 77 5.49 4.98 14.38
C LEU A 77 4.76 5.17 15.71
N ASP A 78 3.83 6.11 15.76
CA ASP A 78 3.16 6.52 16.98
C ASP A 78 1.65 6.43 16.80
N VAL A 79 1.03 5.49 17.51
CA VAL A 79 -0.33 5.06 17.27
C VAL A 79 -1.15 5.25 18.54
N PRO A 80 -2.12 6.18 18.53
CA PRO A 80 -3.08 6.31 19.61
C PRO A 80 -3.96 5.07 19.75
N SER A 81 -4.41 4.77 20.97
CA SER A 81 -5.33 3.64 21.22
C SER A 81 -6.61 3.70 20.37
N SER A 82 -7.12 4.91 20.12
CA SER A 82 -8.28 5.16 19.24
C SER A 82 -8.06 4.79 17.77
N CYS A 83 -6.82 4.57 17.36
CA CYS A 83 -6.42 4.28 15.99
C CYS A 83 -5.96 2.84 15.78
N SER A 84 -5.95 2.01 16.83
CA SER A 84 -5.51 0.61 16.77
C SER A 84 -6.59 -0.33 16.19
N GLY A 85 -6.15 -1.45 15.60
CA GLY A 85 -7.03 -2.50 15.09
C GLY A 85 -6.72 -2.96 13.67
N GLU A 86 -7.57 -3.82 13.11
CA GLU A 86 -7.36 -4.39 11.77
C GLU A 86 -7.56 -3.38 10.63
N SER A 87 -8.33 -2.32 10.89
CA SER A 87 -8.59 -1.25 9.93
C SER A 87 -8.86 0.06 10.67
N SER A 88 -8.06 1.07 10.37
CA SER A 88 -8.08 2.38 11.00
C SER A 88 -8.22 3.47 9.95
N LEU A 89 -9.23 4.32 10.12
CA LEU A 89 -9.45 5.50 9.30
C LEU A 89 -8.76 6.75 9.87
N CYS A 90 -8.01 6.62 10.97
CA CYS A 90 -7.27 7.74 11.54
C CYS A 90 -6.33 8.34 10.48
N PRO A 91 -6.22 9.68 10.41
CA PRO A 91 -5.21 10.33 9.60
C PRO A 91 -3.81 9.83 9.95
N VAL A 92 -2.97 9.61 8.93
CA VAL A 92 -1.55 9.34 9.08
C VAL A 92 -0.80 10.62 8.77
N VAL A 93 0.01 11.11 9.71
CA VAL A 93 0.73 12.37 9.59
C VAL A 93 2.23 12.13 9.69
N PHE A 94 2.95 12.43 8.61
CA PHE A 94 4.41 12.43 8.58
C PHE A 94 4.94 13.75 9.15
N PHE A 95 5.91 13.68 10.06
CA PHE A 95 6.60 14.86 10.58
C PHE A 95 8.08 14.83 10.23
N LEU A 96 8.50 15.78 9.40
CA LEU A 96 9.83 15.85 8.81
C LEU A 96 10.67 16.93 9.50
N HIS A 97 11.79 16.54 10.11
CA HIS A 97 12.66 17.47 10.84
C HIS A 97 13.42 18.42 9.91
N GLY A 98 13.93 19.53 10.43
CA GLY A 98 14.80 20.45 9.68
C GLY A 98 16.23 19.93 9.54
N SER A 99 17.11 20.71 8.91
CA SER A 99 18.53 20.40 8.83
C SER A 99 19.16 20.29 10.23
N GLY A 100 19.97 19.27 10.45
CA GLY A 100 20.58 18.93 11.75
C GLY A 100 19.61 18.37 12.79
N GLY A 101 18.33 18.20 12.45
CA GLY A 101 17.30 17.68 13.34
C GLY A 101 17.29 16.16 13.46
N THR A 102 16.43 15.66 14.36
CA THR A 102 16.16 14.23 14.55
C THR A 102 14.65 13.97 14.66
N ASN A 103 14.22 12.76 14.35
CA ASN A 103 12.84 12.28 14.47
C ASN A 103 12.31 12.28 15.93
N ASN A 104 13.19 12.16 16.92
CA ASN A 104 12.84 12.10 18.35
C ASN A 104 12.27 13.42 18.92
N TRP A 105 12.46 14.54 18.22
CA TRP A 105 11.85 15.80 18.67
C TRP A 105 10.33 15.79 18.45
N PHE A 106 9.88 15.31 17.29
CA PHE A 106 8.46 15.28 16.96
C PHE A 106 7.70 14.25 17.80
N SER A 107 8.27 13.07 18.05
CA SER A 107 7.63 12.06 18.91
C SER A 107 7.30 12.54 20.32
N ARG A 108 7.87 13.66 20.77
CA ARG A 108 7.64 14.24 22.10
C ARG A 108 6.73 15.47 22.11
N THR A 109 6.43 16.06 20.95
CA THR A 109 5.88 17.42 20.85
C THR A 109 4.63 17.56 19.99
N THR A 110 4.26 16.54 19.20
CA THR A 110 3.20 16.61 18.20
C THR A 110 1.78 16.41 18.72
N GLY A 111 1.60 15.86 19.93
CA GLY A 111 0.27 15.66 20.54
C GLY A 111 -0.62 14.64 19.81
N VAL A 112 -0.04 13.73 19.01
CA VAL A 112 -0.82 12.82 18.14
C VAL A 112 -1.83 11.95 18.88
N HIS A 113 -1.56 11.61 20.14
CA HIS A 113 -2.47 10.87 21.03
C HIS A 113 -3.72 11.68 21.42
N ASP A 114 -3.57 12.98 21.64
CA ASP A 114 -4.68 13.86 22.00
C ASP A 114 -5.55 14.17 20.77
N GLU A 115 -4.93 14.26 19.59
CA GLU A 115 -5.58 14.59 18.32
C GLU A 115 -6.18 13.38 17.57
N GLY A 116 -5.91 12.15 18.04
CA GLY A 116 -6.43 10.94 17.41
C GLY A 116 -5.89 10.71 16.00
N VAL A 117 -4.60 10.98 15.79
CA VAL A 117 -3.91 10.79 14.50
C VAL A 117 -2.73 9.84 14.67
N ILE A 118 -2.37 9.11 13.63
CA ILE A 118 -1.19 8.25 13.60
C ILE A 118 0.02 9.12 13.22
N GLY A 119 1.02 9.19 14.09
CA GLY A 119 2.27 9.91 13.85
C GLY A 119 3.32 9.02 13.19
N VAL A 120 4.01 9.56 12.18
CA VAL A 120 5.13 8.89 11.51
C VAL A 120 6.34 9.81 11.51
N TYR A 121 7.47 9.32 12.04
CA TYR A 121 8.68 10.11 12.25
C TYR A 121 9.90 9.43 11.58
N PRO A 122 10.10 9.63 10.26
CA PRO A 122 11.29 9.15 9.58
C PRO A 122 12.52 10.01 9.91
N GLN A 123 13.70 9.39 9.91
CA GLN A 123 14.99 10.07 10.08
C GLN A 123 15.62 10.44 8.73
N GLY A 124 15.99 11.71 8.63
CA GLY A 124 16.81 12.25 7.54
C GLY A 124 18.31 12.10 7.84
N GLU A 125 19.13 12.12 6.78
CA GLU A 125 20.59 12.01 6.84
C GLU A 125 21.21 13.38 7.16
N GLY A 126 20.99 13.87 8.39
CA GLY A 126 21.31 15.27 8.76
C GLY A 126 20.38 16.31 8.12
N GLY A 127 19.37 15.84 7.37
CA GLY A 127 18.40 16.62 6.61
C GLY A 127 17.76 15.75 5.53
N TRP A 128 17.15 16.40 4.56
CA TRP A 128 16.43 15.83 3.43
C TRP A 128 16.97 16.40 2.14
N ASN A 129 17.04 15.59 1.09
CA ASN A 129 17.33 16.06 -0.25
C ASN A 129 16.11 16.80 -0.83
N THR A 130 16.09 18.11 -0.64
CA THR A 130 15.04 18.98 -1.17
C THR A 130 15.42 19.60 -2.51
N GLY A 131 16.38 19.00 -3.21
CA GLY A 131 16.90 19.49 -4.49
C GLY A 131 17.77 20.75 -4.35
N PRO A 132 18.10 21.35 -5.50
CA PRO A 132 18.94 22.54 -5.56
C PRO A 132 18.39 23.75 -4.82
N LYS A 133 19.28 24.51 -4.18
CA LYS A 133 18.95 25.84 -3.64
C LYS A 133 19.72 26.87 -4.43
N ASP A 134 19.10 28.00 -4.79
CA ASP A 134 19.71 29.11 -5.58
C ASP A 134 21.03 29.68 -5.00
N THR A 135 21.42 29.27 -3.80
CA THR A 135 22.66 29.67 -3.11
C THR A 135 23.77 28.61 -3.13
N ASN A 136 23.53 27.42 -3.68
CA ASN A 136 24.52 26.35 -3.74
C ASN A 136 25.17 26.26 -5.13
N GLN A 137 26.51 26.32 -5.16
CA GLN A 137 27.31 26.22 -6.40
C GLN A 137 27.57 24.76 -6.84
N CYS A 138 27.21 23.80 -5.99
CA CYS A 138 26.92 22.38 -6.20
C CYS A 138 26.02 21.99 -5.01
N ASP A 139 24.89 21.29 -5.24
CA ASP A 139 23.81 21.32 -4.24
C ASP A 139 24.04 20.57 -2.92
N TRP A 140 24.83 19.50 -2.89
CA TRP A 140 25.08 18.69 -1.68
C TRP A 140 26.42 17.94 -1.81
N SER A 141 27.17 17.73 -0.70
CA SER A 141 28.46 17.02 -0.71
C SER A 141 28.37 15.49 -0.55
N ASP A 142 27.19 14.97 -0.20
CA ASP A 142 27.07 13.58 0.25
C ASP A 142 26.41 12.67 -0.81
N PHE A 143 25.69 13.26 -1.77
CA PHE A 143 25.06 12.55 -2.89
C PHE A 143 25.16 13.39 -4.17
N GLY A 144 25.48 12.77 -5.30
CA GLY A 144 25.59 13.49 -6.58
C GLY A 144 24.26 14.08 -7.03
N CYS A 145 24.28 15.12 -7.87
CA CYS A 145 23.06 15.78 -8.38
C CYS A 145 22.09 14.84 -9.14
N SER A 146 22.53 13.63 -9.48
CA SER A 146 21.76 12.56 -10.12
C SER A 146 21.44 11.39 -9.19
N VAL A 147 21.81 11.48 -7.91
CA VAL A 147 21.64 10.44 -6.89
C VAL A 147 20.76 11.03 -5.80
N ASP A 148 19.45 10.82 -5.95
CA ASP A 148 18.49 11.10 -4.88
C ASP A 148 18.76 10.11 -3.73
N PRO A 149 18.81 10.51 -2.45
CA PRO A 149 18.73 9.60 -1.31
C PRO A 149 17.36 8.91 -1.19
N ASP A 150 16.74 8.56 -2.31
CA ASP A 150 15.43 7.94 -2.47
C ASP A 150 14.42 8.25 -1.36
N GLU A 151 14.29 9.53 -0.96
CA GLU A 151 13.31 9.93 0.06
C GLU A 151 11.90 9.56 -0.39
N GLY A 152 11.64 9.65 -1.70
CA GLY A 152 10.39 9.22 -2.31
C GLY A 152 10.10 7.74 -2.03
N ALA A 153 11.04 6.83 -2.30
CA ALA A 153 10.83 5.42 -2.00
C ALA A 153 10.79 5.14 -0.49
N LEU A 154 11.55 5.86 0.33
CA LEU A 154 11.44 5.74 1.79
C LEU A 154 10.02 6.10 2.25
N ILE A 155 9.48 7.24 1.84
CA ILE A 155 8.13 7.65 2.22
C ILE A 155 7.10 6.65 1.66
N ALA A 156 7.26 6.20 0.42
CA ALA A 156 6.38 5.22 -0.20
C ALA A 156 6.40 3.86 0.52
N SER A 157 7.57 3.38 0.95
CA SER A 157 7.71 2.12 1.68
C SER A 157 7.06 2.20 3.06
N ILE A 158 7.22 3.34 3.76
CA ILE A 158 6.54 3.57 5.04
C ILE A 158 5.02 3.61 4.85
N ILE A 159 4.52 4.34 3.84
CA ILE A 159 3.08 4.36 3.52
C ILE A 159 2.56 2.95 3.23
N SER A 160 3.30 2.17 2.45
CA SER A 160 2.93 0.79 2.13
C SER A 160 2.87 -0.07 3.39
N GLU A 161 3.84 0.08 4.29
CA GLU A 161 3.92 -0.70 5.53
C GLU A 161 2.81 -0.31 6.52
N VAL A 162 2.56 0.97 6.76
CA VAL A 162 1.47 1.36 7.68
C VAL A 162 0.10 0.96 7.13
N LYS A 163 -0.08 1.01 5.79
CA LYS A 163 -1.31 0.52 5.14
C LYS A 163 -1.45 -1.00 5.20
N SER A 164 -0.35 -1.74 5.04
CA SER A 164 -0.36 -3.20 5.18
C SER A 164 -0.80 -3.61 6.59
N ARG A 165 -0.55 -2.74 7.58
CA ARG A 165 -1.00 -2.88 8.96
C ARG A 165 -2.44 -2.43 9.25
N GLY A 166 -3.14 -1.88 8.27
CA GLY A 166 -4.52 -1.44 8.42
C GLY A 166 -4.73 0.06 8.63
N ALA A 167 -3.68 0.90 8.63
CA ALA A 167 -3.86 2.36 8.61
C ALA A 167 -4.25 2.84 7.20
N VAL A 168 -5.56 2.90 6.93
CA VAL A 168 -6.14 3.21 5.61
C VAL A 168 -6.72 4.62 5.51
N GLY A 169 -6.52 5.45 6.54
CA GLY A 169 -6.89 6.86 6.53
C GLY A 169 -6.07 7.72 5.55
N ASN A 170 -6.43 9.00 5.48
CA ASN A 170 -5.72 9.98 4.64
C ASN A 170 -4.28 10.18 5.14
N VAL A 171 -3.36 10.40 4.20
CA VAL A 171 -1.96 10.70 4.49
C VAL A 171 -1.71 12.20 4.36
N TYR A 172 -1.09 12.78 5.38
CA TYR A 172 -0.64 14.17 5.42
C TYR A 172 0.85 14.22 5.73
N VAL A 173 1.50 15.29 5.31
CA VAL A 173 2.92 15.52 5.55
C VAL A 173 3.10 16.94 6.07
N THR A 174 3.89 17.09 7.12
CA THR A 174 4.32 18.37 7.65
C THR A 174 5.80 18.33 7.99
N GLY A 175 6.43 19.49 8.08
CA GLY A 175 7.83 19.58 8.45
C GLY A 175 8.25 20.99 8.76
N ASN A 176 9.48 21.14 9.25
CA ASN A 176 10.10 22.43 9.53
C ASN A 176 11.30 22.66 8.60
N SER A 177 11.47 23.88 8.07
CA SER A 177 12.65 24.29 7.30
C SER A 177 12.90 23.33 6.12
N ASN A 178 14.00 22.58 6.12
CA ASN A 178 14.29 21.58 5.11
C ASN A 178 13.28 20.41 5.09
N GLY A 179 12.68 20.03 6.23
CA GLY A 179 11.56 19.09 6.25
C GLY A 179 10.28 19.67 5.60
N ALA A 180 10.05 20.97 5.74
CA ALA A 180 8.93 21.63 5.05
C ALA A 180 9.16 21.70 3.53
N ALA A 181 10.40 21.92 3.11
CA ALA A 181 10.77 21.89 1.69
C ALA A 181 10.60 20.48 1.09
N LEU A 182 10.90 19.40 1.84
CA LEU A 182 10.60 18.04 1.39
C LEU A 182 9.10 17.79 1.33
N ALA A 183 8.32 18.25 2.32
CA ALA A 183 6.87 18.11 2.32
C ALA A 183 6.18 18.78 1.12
N HIS A 184 6.81 19.76 0.49
CA HIS A 184 6.30 20.46 -0.69
C HIS A 184 6.71 19.79 -2.02
N ARG A 185 7.72 18.91 -2.02
CA ARG A 185 8.23 18.25 -3.22
C ARG A 185 7.25 17.20 -3.74
#